data_AF-A0A2G9UKC7-F1
#
_entry.id   AF-A0A2G9UKC7-F1
#
_cell.length_a   1.000
_cell.length_b   1.000
_cell.length_c   1.000
_cell.angle_alpha   90.00
_cell.angle_beta   90.00
_cell.angle_gamma   90.00
#
_symmetry.space_group_name_H-M   'P 1'
#
loop_
_entity.id
_entity.type
_entity.pdbx_description
1 polymer ?
#
loop_
_entity_poly.entity_id
_entity_poly.type
_entity_poly.pdbx_seq_one_letter_code
_entity_poly.pdbx_strand_id
1 'polypeptide(L)'
;PCQDIYGSCKTWKREGQCEIPPEETAFFVLNCPESCEKCVARNDTSFNRRSFDYPMDFNATGYNETLTFSVAKPVMFGTPSLNFTEKCTTGQTIGFISHFCKLYPNLNV
;
A
#
# COMPACT_ATOMS: atom_id res chain seq x y z
N PRO A 1 -7.72 -6.67 2.17
CA PRO A 1 -9.04 -6.56 2.84
C PRO A 1 -10.10 -6.32 1.77
N CYS A 2 -11.22 -7.06 1.78
CA CYS A 2 -12.33 -6.82 0.86
C CYS A 2 -13.11 -5.60 1.36
N GLN A 3 -13.07 -4.48 0.62
CA GLN A 3 -13.73 -3.25 1.01
C GLN A 3 -14.09 -2.42 -0.22
N ASP A 4 -15.26 -1.79 -0.17
CA ASP A 4 -15.71 -0.81 -1.14
C ASP A 4 -14.91 0.50 -1.04
N ILE A 5 -14.48 1.03 -2.18
CA ILE A 5 -13.68 2.26 -2.29
C ILE A 5 -14.57 3.50 -2.15
N TYR A 6 -15.78 3.46 -2.70
CA TYR A 6 -16.70 4.61 -2.70
C TYR A 6 -17.87 4.40 -1.74
N GLY A 7 -18.25 5.45 -1.01
CA GLY A 7 -19.46 5.43 -0.17
C GLY A 7 -20.75 5.19 -0.98
N SER A 8 -20.73 5.44 -2.28
CA SER A 8 -21.85 5.22 -3.21
C SER A 8 -22.05 3.77 -3.64
N CYS A 9 -21.14 2.84 -3.31
CA CYS A 9 -21.18 1.45 -3.76
C CYS A 9 -22.51 0.74 -3.43
N LYS A 10 -23.07 0.99 -2.24
CA LYS A 10 -24.38 0.44 -1.83
C LYS A 10 -25.56 0.99 -2.65
N THR A 11 -25.44 2.22 -3.15
CA THR A 11 -26.46 2.83 -4.01
C THR A 11 -26.35 2.25 -5.42
N TRP A 12 -25.13 2.17 -5.97
CA TRP A 12 -24.89 1.56 -7.27
C TRP A 12 -25.29 0.08 -7.33
N LYS A 13 -25.11 -0.67 -6.24
CA LYS A 13 -25.66 -2.03 -6.10
C LYS A 13 -27.18 -2.05 -6.29
N ARG A 14 -27.90 -1.15 -5.60
CA ARG A 14 -29.37 -1.04 -5.70
C ARG A 14 -29.84 -0.59 -7.08
N GLU A 15 -29.00 0.17 -7.78
CA GLU A 15 -29.25 0.64 -9.15
C GLU A 15 -28.88 -0.41 -10.22
N GLY A 16 -28.40 -1.61 -9.84
CA GLY A 16 -28.08 -2.69 -10.77
C GLY A 16 -26.75 -2.49 -11.53
N GLN A 17 -25.88 -1.58 -11.09
CA GLN A 17 -24.62 -1.27 -11.77
C GLN A 17 -23.63 -2.45 -11.80
N CYS A 18 -23.84 -3.46 -10.97
CA CYS A 18 -23.03 -4.69 -10.96
C CYS A 18 -23.55 -5.76 -11.97
N GLU A 19 -24.75 -5.57 -12.53
CA GLU A 19 -25.46 -6.53 -13.39
C GLU A 19 -25.42 -6.15 -14.89
N ILE A 20 -24.88 -4.98 -15.20
CA ILE A 20 -24.64 -4.48 -16.56
C ILE A 20 -23.59 -5.39 -17.26
N PRO A 21 -23.53 -5.42 -18.61
CA PRO A 21 -22.51 -6.20 -19.32
C PRO A 21 -21.06 -5.98 -18.82
N PRO A 22 -20.23 -7.02 -18.82
CA PRO A 22 -18.88 -7.03 -18.21
C PRO A 22 -17.92 -5.98 -18.78
N GLU A 23 -18.13 -5.53 -20.01
CA GLU A 23 -17.32 -4.47 -20.64
C GLU A 23 -17.52 -3.10 -19.96
N GLU A 24 -18.67 -2.87 -19.34
CA GLU A 24 -19.01 -1.61 -18.67
C GLU A 24 -19.00 -1.73 -17.13
N THR A 25 -19.05 -2.96 -16.59
CA THR A 25 -19.06 -3.17 -15.12
C THR A 25 -17.69 -3.28 -14.49
N ALA A 26 -16.60 -3.26 -15.27
CA ALA A 26 -15.24 -3.28 -14.76
C ALA A 26 -15.02 -2.19 -13.69
N PHE A 27 -15.58 -1.00 -13.90
CA PHE A 27 -15.51 0.08 -12.93
C PHE A 27 -16.17 -0.28 -11.59
N PHE A 28 -17.41 -0.76 -11.61
CA PHE A 28 -18.16 -1.08 -10.39
C PHE A 28 -17.58 -2.31 -9.68
N VAL A 29 -17.16 -3.32 -10.44
CA VAL A 29 -16.55 -4.54 -9.91
C VAL A 29 -15.21 -4.27 -9.22
N LEU A 30 -14.36 -3.41 -9.82
CA LEU A 30 -13.04 -3.09 -9.25
C LEU A 30 -13.14 -2.17 -8.03
N ASN A 31 -14.08 -1.22 -8.03
CA ASN A 31 -14.17 -0.21 -6.97
C ASN A 31 -15.15 -0.57 -5.86
N CYS A 32 -16.12 -1.45 -6.14
CA CYS A 32 -17.14 -1.88 -5.19
C CYS A 32 -17.19 -3.41 -5.06
N PRO A 33 -16.06 -4.07 -4.77
CA PRO A 33 -15.99 -5.53 -4.81
C PRO A 33 -16.81 -6.21 -3.69
N GLU A 34 -17.11 -5.51 -2.59
CA GLU A 34 -17.97 -6.03 -1.51
C GLU A 34 -19.45 -5.86 -1.88
N SER A 35 -19.84 -4.64 -2.29
CA SER A 35 -21.22 -4.38 -2.76
C SER A 35 -21.58 -5.24 -3.98
N CYS A 36 -20.68 -5.42 -4.95
CA CYS A 36 -20.90 -6.28 -6.12
C CYS A 36 -20.64 -7.78 -5.86
N GLU A 37 -20.48 -8.19 -4.59
CA GLU A 37 -20.37 -9.59 -4.16
C GLU A 37 -19.22 -10.37 -4.83
N LYS A 38 -18.18 -9.65 -5.25
CA LYS A 38 -16.96 -10.23 -5.81
C LYS A 38 -16.03 -10.72 -4.71
N CYS A 39 -16.19 -10.19 -3.50
CA CYS A 39 -15.55 -10.70 -2.30
C CYS A 39 -16.46 -10.52 -1.09
N VAL A 40 -16.14 -11.24 0.00
CA VAL A 40 -16.83 -11.14 1.28
C VAL A 40 -15.93 -10.39 2.26
N ALA A 41 -16.42 -9.30 2.85
CA ALA A 41 -15.73 -8.65 3.96
C ALA A 41 -15.56 -9.65 5.11
N ARG A 42 -14.31 -9.91 5.50
CA ARG A 42 -14.06 -10.70 6.70
C ARG A 42 -14.46 -9.87 7.91
N ASN A 43 -15.62 -10.18 8.49
CA ASN A 43 -16.02 -9.73 9.82
C ASN A 43 -15.20 -10.43 10.92
N ASP A 44 -13.88 -10.51 10.74
CA ASP A 44 -13.00 -10.81 11.84
C ASP A 44 -12.97 -9.56 12.71
N THR A 45 -13.83 -9.54 13.74
CA THR A 45 -13.70 -8.63 14.88
C THR A 45 -12.39 -8.85 15.66
N SER A 46 -11.54 -9.77 15.19
CA SER A 46 -10.12 -9.93 15.52
C SER A 46 -9.18 -9.15 14.59
N PHE A 47 -9.65 -8.12 13.88
CA PHE A 47 -8.76 -7.09 13.32
C PHE A 47 -8.15 -6.28 14.47
N ASN A 48 -7.14 -6.87 15.12
CA ASN A 48 -6.07 -6.06 15.70
C ASN A 48 -5.60 -5.09 14.63
N ARG A 49 -5.29 -3.86 15.05
CA ARG A 49 -4.88 -2.67 14.29
C ARG A 49 -3.62 -2.83 13.41
N ARG A 50 -3.38 -4.02 12.85
CA ARG A 50 -2.33 -4.33 11.90
C ARG A 50 -2.93 -4.14 10.52
N SER A 51 -2.73 -2.94 9.98
CA SER A 51 -2.64 -2.77 8.54
C SER A 51 -1.81 -3.94 7.98
N PHE A 52 -2.34 -4.67 7.00
CA PHE A 52 -1.50 -5.60 6.24
C PHE A 52 -0.62 -4.73 5.34
N ASP A 53 0.51 -4.26 5.89
CA ASP A 53 1.51 -3.43 5.19
C ASP A 53 2.38 -4.25 4.21
N TYR A 54 1.95 -5.47 3.85
CA TYR A 54 2.66 -6.34 2.94
C TYR A 54 1.71 -6.92 1.89
N PRO A 55 2.22 -7.22 0.68
CA PRO A 55 1.38 -7.67 -0.41
C PRO A 55 0.84 -9.09 -0.14
N MET A 56 -0.40 -9.34 -0.57
CA MET A 56 -1.13 -10.58 -0.29
C MET A 56 -0.52 -11.82 -0.96
N ASP A 57 0.45 -11.63 -1.86
CA ASP A 57 1.21 -12.64 -2.59
C ASP A 57 2.59 -12.93 -1.95
N PHE A 58 2.87 -12.41 -0.76
CA PHE A 58 4.09 -12.71 -0.01
C PHE A 58 4.11 -14.20 0.42
N ASN A 59 4.73 -15.04 -0.41
CA ASN A 59 4.82 -16.50 -0.20
C ASN A 59 5.92 -16.91 0.80
N ALA A 60 6.04 -16.20 1.91
CA ALA A 60 6.99 -16.53 2.98
C ALA A 60 6.40 -16.22 4.36
N THR A 61 6.95 -16.87 5.39
CA THR A 61 6.51 -16.70 6.78
C THR A 61 6.97 -15.37 7.39
N GLY A 62 7.92 -14.69 6.75
CA GLY A 62 8.45 -13.39 7.14
C GLY A 62 9.71 -13.06 6.34
N TYR A 63 10.22 -11.85 6.51
CA TYR A 63 11.51 -11.42 5.97
C TYR A 63 12.29 -10.67 7.04
N ASN A 64 13.62 -10.72 6.94
CA ASN A 64 14.50 -9.90 7.76
C ASN A 64 14.85 -8.63 6.99
N GLU A 65 14.57 -7.47 7.57
CA GLU A 65 14.88 -6.18 6.98
C GLU A 65 16.07 -5.52 7.66
N THR A 66 16.94 -4.88 6.88
CA THR A 66 18.05 -4.08 7.37
C THR A 66 18.01 -2.71 6.68
N LEU A 67 17.69 -1.67 7.43
CA LEU A 67 17.67 -0.27 6.99
C LEU A 67 18.99 0.39 7.33
N THR A 68 19.69 0.90 6.32
CA THR A 68 20.97 1.59 6.47
C THR A 68 20.83 3.05 6.08
N PHE A 69 21.14 3.96 7.00
CA PHE A 69 21.10 5.41 6.78
C PHE A 69 22.52 5.96 6.66
N SER A 70 22.72 6.91 5.75
CA SER A 70 23.98 7.64 5.61
C SER A 70 23.74 9.09 5.20
N VAL A 71 24.58 10.00 5.67
CA VAL A 71 24.49 11.42 5.32
C VAL A 71 25.06 11.63 3.91
N ALA A 72 24.29 12.25 3.02
CA ALA A 72 24.80 12.61 1.71
C ALA A 72 25.81 13.76 1.83
N LYS A 73 26.88 13.73 1.01
CA LYS A 73 27.88 14.80 1.01
C LYS A 73 27.19 16.12 0.63
N PRO A 74 27.27 17.17 1.48
CA PRO A 74 26.68 18.45 1.14
C PRO A 74 27.47 19.07 -0.01
N VAL A 75 26.81 19.39 -1.11
CA VAL A 75 27.34 20.35 -2.08
C VAL A 75 27.13 21.75 -1.49
N MET A 76 28.09 22.66 -1.65
CA MET A 76 28.17 23.91 -0.87
C MET A 76 26.93 24.83 -0.93
N PHE A 77 25.98 24.58 -1.85
CA PHE A 77 24.70 25.28 -1.96
C PHE A 77 23.49 24.33 -2.24
N GLY A 78 23.61 23.04 -1.92
CA GLY A 78 22.56 22.05 -2.18
C GLY A 78 21.69 21.76 -0.97
N THR A 79 20.45 21.32 -1.21
CA THR A 79 19.56 20.84 -0.13
C THR A 79 20.21 19.64 0.57
N PRO A 80 20.41 19.67 1.90
CA PRO A 80 20.93 18.53 2.62
C PRO A 80 20.03 17.31 2.41
N SER A 81 20.63 16.12 2.33
CA SER A 81 19.88 14.89 2.16
C SER A 81 20.48 13.72 2.92
N LEU A 82 19.63 12.75 3.24
CA LEU A 82 19.99 11.47 3.84
C LEU A 82 19.76 10.37 2.80
N ASN A 83 20.79 9.57 2.54
CA ASN A 83 20.64 8.36 1.76
C ASN A 83 20.17 7.24 2.68
N PHE A 84 19.22 6.45 2.21
CA PHE A 84 18.82 5.22 2.89
C PHE A 84 18.82 4.05 1.93
N THR A 85 19.15 2.88 2.46
CA THR A 85 19.11 1.62 1.73
C THR A 85 18.37 0.59 2.55
N GLU A 86 17.35 0.00 1.94
CA GLU A 86 16.52 -1.04 2.51
C GLU A 86 16.97 -2.36 1.92
N LYS A 87 17.33 -3.31 2.78
CA LYS A 87 17.67 -4.67 2.38
C LYS A 87 16.67 -5.62 3.04
N CYS A 88 15.91 -6.33 2.24
CA CYS A 88 15.01 -7.40 2.71
C CYS A 88 15.61 -8.75 2.35
N THR A 89 15.66 -9.69 3.30
CA THR A 89 16.20 -11.04 3.11
C THR A 89 15.18 -12.08 3.55
N THR A 90 14.87 -13.01 2.66
CA THR A 90 13.97 -14.14 2.91
C THR A 90 14.61 -15.42 2.41
N GLY A 91 15.24 -16.17 3.31
CA GLY A 91 16.02 -17.36 2.93
C GLY A 91 17.18 -16.99 2.00
N GLN A 92 17.11 -17.43 0.74
CA GLN A 92 18.11 -17.10 -0.29
C GLN A 92 17.74 -15.88 -1.16
N THR A 93 16.50 -15.39 -1.07
CA THR A 93 16.05 -14.24 -1.86
C THR A 93 16.41 -12.95 -1.14
N ILE A 94 16.97 -11.99 -1.88
CA ILE A 94 17.36 -10.69 -1.35
C ILE A 94 16.79 -9.58 -2.24
N GLY A 95 16.04 -8.68 -1.63
CA GLY A 95 15.56 -7.44 -2.24
C GLY A 95 16.37 -6.25 -1.71
N PHE A 96 16.63 -5.27 -2.58
CA PHE A 96 17.33 -4.04 -2.23
C PHE A 96 16.64 -2.83 -2.85
N ILE A 97 16.42 -1.79 -2.05
CA ILE A 97 15.93 -0.49 -2.50
C ILE A 97 16.89 0.58 -1.96
N SER A 98 17.28 1.54 -2.79
CA SER A 98 18.11 2.67 -2.37
C SER A 98 17.48 3.97 -2.83
N HIS A 99 17.41 4.94 -1.93
CA HIS A 99 16.76 6.23 -2.14
C HIS A 99 17.43 7.32 -1.29
N PHE A 100 16.99 8.57 -1.47
CA PHE A 100 17.43 9.70 -0.69
C PHE A 100 16.24 10.55 -0.21
N CYS A 101 16.37 11.12 0.98
CA CYS A 101 15.40 12.02 1.59
C CYS A 101 16.00 13.43 1.69
N LYS A 102 15.36 14.44 1.10
CA LYS A 102 15.77 15.83 1.22
C LYS A 102 15.29 16.42 2.54
N LEU A 103 16.18 17.07 3.27
CA LEU A 103 15.89 17.73 4.53
C LEU A 103 15.59 19.21 4.28
N TYR A 104 14.41 19.65 4.72
CA TYR A 104 14.01 21.05 4.68
C TYR A 104 14.08 21.66 6.08
N PRO A 105 14.47 22.93 6.20
CA PRO A 105 14.57 23.60 7.49
C PRO A 105 13.19 23.69 8.15
N ASN A 106 13.16 23.55 9.48
CA ASN A 106 11.95 23.79 10.25
C ASN A 106 11.70 25.30 10.31
N LEU A 107 10.55 25.74 9.79
CA LEU A 107 10.18 27.16 9.73
C LEU A 107 9.50 27.68 11.01
N ASN A 108 9.36 26.84 12.05
CA ASN A 108 8.75 27.22 13.33
C ASN A 108 9.81 27.76 14.32
N VAL A 109 10.56 28.78 13.90
CA VAL A 109 11.45 29.57 14.77
C VAL A 109 10.95 31.01 14.80
#